data_AF-A0A3B8HD88-F1
#
_entry.id   AF-A0A3B8HD88-F1
#
_cell.length_a   1.000
_cell.length_b   1.000
_cell.length_c   1.000
_cell.angle_alpha   90.00
_cell.angle_beta   90.00
_cell.angle_gamma   90.00
#
_symmetry.space_group_name_H-M   'P 1'
#
loop_
_entity.id
_entity.type
_entity.pdbx_description
1 polymer ?
#
loop_
_entity_poly.entity_id
_entity_poly.type
_entity_poly.pdbx_seq_one_letter_code
_entity_poly.pdbx_strand_id
1 'polypeptide(L)'
;MLSRRWSMIYRAIIPSILLLVFMAANVSSAAPAPSKEHPLSFGWANADITPPKPVALVGQLHKRISKGVRDPLTATVLALETKGDTGQNEQAVMVSCDLLFIQRSVQQRLQQKVKAELPDFDSRKLFLNATHTHDGPGFIDSTFKGLYDVSKNPGVMKASEYADFFIDRVLKAVVQAWRSRKPGAMSWAMGHAMVGFNRRVQYFGGPSAMYGDTASPKFSHIEGHADPSADPASNRAIAESRAAAATQHLVRNGVAPAR
;
A
#
# COMPACT_ATOMS: atom_id res chain seq x y z
N MET A 1 70.58 -50.64 9.05
CA MET A 1 69.58 -50.03 8.14
C MET A 1 68.19 -49.87 8.80
N LEU A 2 68.12 -49.51 10.10
CA LEU A 2 66.84 -49.53 10.85
C LEU A 2 66.63 -48.33 11.81
N SER A 3 67.34 -47.21 11.66
CA SER A 3 67.24 -46.07 12.59
C SER A 3 66.71 -44.76 11.98
N ARG A 4 66.26 -44.76 10.71
CA ARG A 4 65.79 -43.54 10.02
C ARG A 4 64.27 -43.46 9.78
N ARG A 5 63.47 -44.38 10.32
CA ARG A 5 62.02 -44.43 10.05
C ARG A 5 61.12 -43.85 11.14
N TRP A 6 61.64 -43.44 12.30
CA TRP A 6 60.81 -43.05 13.45
C TRP A 6 60.63 -41.54 13.68
N SER A 7 61.36 -40.66 12.98
CA SER A 7 61.25 -39.20 13.18
C SER A 7 60.19 -38.51 12.32
N MET A 8 59.54 -39.23 11.39
CA MET A 8 58.63 -38.62 10.41
C MET A 8 57.16 -38.66 10.85
N ILE A 9 56.77 -39.52 11.79
CA ILE A 9 55.38 -39.69 12.21
C ILE A 9 54.96 -38.64 13.27
N TYR A 10 55.90 -38.17 14.10
CA TYR A 10 55.58 -37.23 15.18
C TYR A 10 55.51 -35.74 14.79
N ARG A 11 55.98 -35.34 13.59
CA ARG A 11 55.93 -33.93 13.14
C ARG A 11 54.64 -33.54 12.41
N ALA A 12 53.73 -34.48 12.15
CA ALA A 12 52.47 -34.22 11.43
C ALA A 12 51.19 -34.30 12.30
N ILE A 13 51.28 -34.87 13.51
CA ILE A 13 50.09 -35.12 14.34
C ILE A 13 49.78 -33.96 15.29
N ILE A 14 50.79 -33.24 15.77
CA ILE A 14 50.63 -32.13 16.72
C ILE A 14 49.88 -30.90 16.14
N PRO A 15 50.13 -30.44 14.88
CA PRO A 15 49.36 -29.30 14.36
C PRO A 15 47.91 -29.67 13.98
N SER A 16 47.62 -30.97 13.80
CA SER A 16 46.30 -31.46 13.37
C SER A 16 45.28 -31.53 14.51
N ILE A 17 45.73 -31.78 15.75
CA ILE A 17 44.85 -31.84 16.94
C ILE A 17 44.52 -30.41 17.43
N LEU A 18 45.46 -29.47 17.31
CA LEU A 18 45.24 -28.06 17.69
C LEU A 18 44.29 -27.31 16.75
N LEU A 19 44.21 -27.70 15.47
CA LEU A 19 43.26 -27.13 14.51
C LEU A 19 41.81 -27.66 14.73
N LEU A 20 41.67 -28.90 15.18
CA LEU A 20 40.36 -29.51 15.49
C LEU A 20 39.74 -28.97 16.79
N VAL A 21 40.56 -28.62 17.79
CA VAL A 21 40.05 -27.99 19.03
C VAL A 21 39.65 -26.52 18.81
N PHE A 22 40.31 -25.79 17.91
CA PHE A 22 39.92 -24.41 17.57
C PHE A 22 38.65 -24.30 16.73
N MET A 23 38.30 -25.33 15.94
CA MET A 23 37.06 -25.36 15.15
C MET A 23 35.82 -25.74 15.97
N ALA A 24 35.99 -26.47 17.08
CA ALA A 24 34.87 -26.86 17.94
C ALA A 24 34.38 -25.77 18.90
N ALA A 25 35.17 -24.70 19.12
CA ALA A 25 34.89 -23.70 20.15
C ALA A 25 34.09 -22.47 19.69
N ASN A 26 33.79 -22.30 18.39
CA ASN A 26 33.18 -21.06 17.88
C ASN A 26 31.91 -21.24 17.03
N VAL A 27 31.24 -22.39 17.12
CA VAL A 27 29.90 -22.57 16.51
C VAL A 27 28.85 -22.80 17.59
N SER A 28 28.83 -21.93 18.60
CA SER A 28 27.56 -21.60 19.26
C SER A 28 26.94 -20.46 18.47
N SER A 29 26.27 -20.80 17.37
CA SER A 29 25.23 -19.94 16.82
C SER A 29 24.13 -19.91 17.89
N ALA A 30 24.21 -18.95 18.81
CA ALA A 30 23.09 -18.65 19.66
C ALA A 30 21.92 -18.35 18.72
N ALA A 31 20.92 -19.23 18.70
CA ALA A 31 19.67 -18.94 18.04
C ALA A 31 19.24 -17.54 18.50
N PRO A 32 18.87 -16.61 17.59
CA PRO A 32 18.42 -15.30 18.00
C PRO A 32 17.35 -15.53 19.06
N ALA A 33 17.53 -14.92 20.24
CA ALA A 33 16.55 -14.99 21.30
C ALA A 33 15.18 -14.67 20.69
N PRO A 34 14.13 -15.45 21.00
CA PRO A 34 12.82 -15.24 20.39
C PRO A 34 12.46 -13.76 20.53
N SER A 35 12.32 -13.08 19.39
CA SER A 35 11.89 -11.69 19.39
C SER A 35 10.55 -11.66 20.09
N LYS A 36 10.43 -10.84 21.15
CA LYS A 36 9.13 -10.64 21.80
C LYS A 36 8.14 -10.16 20.76
N GLU A 37 7.15 -10.99 20.45
CA GLU A 37 6.08 -10.61 19.54
C GLU A 37 5.19 -9.57 20.22
N HIS A 38 5.15 -8.36 19.67
CA HIS A 38 4.25 -7.32 20.14
C HIS A 38 2.88 -7.49 19.47
N PRO A 39 1.77 -7.50 20.23
CA PRO A 39 0.43 -7.67 19.66
C PRO A 39 0.14 -6.61 18.59
N LEU A 40 -0.25 -7.06 17.40
CA LEU A 40 -0.73 -6.20 16.31
C LEU A 40 -2.18 -5.82 16.57
N SER A 41 -2.49 -4.54 16.44
CA SER A 41 -3.84 -4.01 16.44
C SER A 41 -4.13 -3.30 15.14
N PHE A 42 -5.34 -3.48 14.61
CA PHE A 42 -5.77 -2.84 13.38
C PHE A 42 -7.14 -2.20 13.52
N GLY A 43 -7.40 -1.15 12.74
CA GLY A 43 -8.69 -0.49 12.65
C GLY A 43 -8.97 -0.06 11.22
N TRP A 44 -10.25 -0.10 10.86
CA TRP A 44 -10.72 0.17 9.50
C TRP A 44 -11.80 1.23 9.51
N ALA A 45 -11.77 2.08 8.49
CA ALA A 45 -12.88 2.99 8.18
C ALA A 45 -12.92 3.23 6.68
N ASN A 46 -14.08 3.69 6.20
CA ASN A 46 -14.25 4.14 4.84
C ASN A 46 -14.90 5.53 4.86
N ALA A 47 -14.44 6.42 4.00
CA ALA A 47 -15.07 7.70 3.75
C ALA A 47 -15.61 7.73 2.32
N ASP A 48 -16.85 8.21 2.18
CA ASP A 48 -17.36 8.66 0.90
C ASP A 48 -16.70 10.00 0.55
N ILE A 49 -15.93 9.99 -0.53
CA ILE A 49 -15.22 11.16 -1.08
C ILE A 49 -15.87 11.60 -2.40
N THR A 50 -17.08 11.15 -2.71
CA THR A 50 -17.82 11.57 -3.90
C THR A 50 -18.15 13.06 -3.84
N PRO A 51 -17.78 13.86 -4.86
CA PRO A 51 -18.12 15.27 -4.90
C PRO A 51 -19.64 15.49 -4.89
N PRO A 52 -20.16 16.41 -4.06
CA PRO A 52 -21.61 16.70 -4.02
C PRO A 52 -22.08 17.57 -5.20
N LYS A 53 -21.17 18.02 -6.06
CA LYS A 53 -21.42 18.88 -7.22
C LYS A 53 -20.66 18.33 -8.43
N PRO A 54 -21.03 18.72 -9.66
CA PRO A 54 -20.21 18.46 -10.83
C PRO A 54 -18.77 18.93 -10.63
N VAL A 55 -17.81 18.19 -11.16
CA VAL A 55 -16.37 18.47 -11.09
C VAL A 55 -15.72 18.26 -12.46
N ALA A 56 -14.54 18.84 -12.67
CA ALA A 56 -13.70 18.42 -13.78
C ALA A 56 -13.07 17.05 -13.49
N LEU A 57 -13.20 16.10 -14.42
CA LEU A 57 -12.60 14.77 -14.36
C LEU A 57 -11.16 14.83 -14.87
N VAL A 58 -10.21 14.37 -14.06
CA VAL A 58 -8.77 14.50 -14.32
C VAL A 58 -8.17 13.17 -14.78
N GLY A 59 -7.37 13.19 -15.85
CA GLY A 59 -6.55 12.03 -16.27
C GLY A 59 -6.53 11.78 -17.77
N GLN A 60 -7.53 12.23 -18.52
CA GLN A 60 -7.61 12.01 -19.98
C GLN A 60 -7.06 13.16 -20.84
N LEU A 61 -6.26 14.07 -20.25
CA LEU A 61 -5.58 15.17 -20.95
C LEU A 61 -6.51 16.12 -21.72
N HIS A 62 -7.80 16.15 -21.38
CA HIS A 62 -8.77 17.14 -21.82
C HIS A 62 -9.84 17.31 -20.74
N LYS A 63 -10.45 18.50 -20.68
CA LYS A 63 -11.45 18.82 -19.65
C LYS A 63 -12.78 18.14 -19.96
N ARG A 64 -13.25 17.29 -19.04
CA ARG A 64 -14.60 16.72 -19.02
C ARG A 64 -15.27 17.14 -17.72
N ILE A 65 -16.53 17.55 -17.77
CA ILE A 65 -17.32 17.83 -16.56
C ILE A 65 -18.17 16.59 -16.25
N SER A 66 -18.16 16.16 -15.00
CA SER A 66 -18.98 15.03 -14.56
C SER A 66 -20.48 15.34 -14.74
N LYS A 67 -21.24 14.32 -15.17
CA LYS A 67 -22.69 14.42 -15.42
C LYS A 67 -23.53 13.66 -14.40
N GLY A 68 -22.88 12.90 -13.53
CA GLY A 68 -23.51 12.04 -12.54
C GLY A 68 -22.48 11.11 -11.90
N VAL A 69 -22.95 10.29 -10.97
CA VAL A 69 -22.15 9.30 -10.25
C VAL A 69 -22.67 7.93 -10.64
N ARG A 70 -21.83 7.11 -11.28
CA ARG A 70 -22.16 5.70 -11.53
C ARG A 70 -21.87 4.87 -10.29
N ASP A 71 -20.66 5.04 -9.76
CA ASP A 71 -20.15 4.38 -8.56
C ASP A 71 -19.58 5.46 -7.62
N PRO A 72 -19.82 5.39 -6.30
CA PRO A 72 -19.22 6.32 -5.35
C PRO A 72 -17.69 6.24 -5.36
N LEU A 73 -17.03 7.37 -5.09
CA LEU A 73 -15.60 7.39 -4.83
C LEU A 73 -15.36 7.19 -3.33
N THR A 74 -14.45 6.31 -2.97
CA THR A 74 -14.16 6.00 -1.57
C THR A 74 -12.71 6.29 -1.18
N ALA A 75 -12.51 6.55 0.11
CA ALA A 75 -11.21 6.48 0.75
C ALA A 75 -11.25 5.41 1.84
N THR A 76 -10.52 4.32 1.65
CA THR A 76 -10.42 3.21 2.60
C THR A 76 -9.19 3.39 3.48
N VAL A 77 -9.40 3.44 4.80
CA VAL A 77 -8.35 3.66 5.79
C VAL A 77 -8.06 2.36 6.54
N LEU A 78 -6.78 2.01 6.62
CA LEU A 78 -6.23 0.98 7.50
C LEU A 78 -5.27 1.64 8.50
N ALA A 79 -5.60 1.55 9.78
CA ALA A 79 -4.71 1.92 10.88
C ALA A 79 -4.08 0.66 11.47
N LEU A 80 -2.77 0.67 11.70
CA LEU A 80 -1.98 -0.41 12.27
C LEU A 80 -1.18 0.12 13.46
N GLU A 81 -1.08 -0.69 14.51
CA GLU A 81 -0.24 -0.40 15.66
C GLU A 81 0.29 -1.69 16.29
N THR A 82 1.57 -1.70 16.65
CA THR A 82 2.12 -2.65 17.62
C THR A 82 2.49 -1.89 18.89
N LYS A 83 2.16 -2.45 20.06
CA LYS A 83 2.50 -1.85 21.36
C LYS A 83 3.57 -2.68 22.05
N GLY A 84 4.74 -2.09 22.25
CA GLY A 84 5.87 -2.70 22.93
C GLY A 84 5.82 -2.52 24.45
N ASP A 85 6.49 -3.42 25.17
CA ASP A 85 6.54 -3.46 26.65
C ASP A 85 7.11 -2.18 27.27
N THR A 86 7.95 -1.45 26.53
CA THR A 86 8.66 -0.23 26.98
C THR A 86 8.03 1.05 26.45
N GLY A 87 6.78 1.00 26.00
CA GLY A 87 6.09 2.15 25.39
C GLY A 87 6.57 2.48 23.97
N GLN A 88 7.44 1.65 23.38
CA GLN A 88 7.76 1.72 21.95
C GLN A 88 6.57 1.24 21.15
N ASN A 89 5.91 2.15 20.44
CA ASN A 89 4.80 1.82 19.55
C ASN A 89 5.25 2.02 18.11
N GLU A 90 5.05 1.00 17.28
CA GLU A 90 5.16 1.16 15.83
C GLU A 90 3.76 1.33 15.24
N GLN A 91 3.61 2.23 14.26
CA GLN A 91 2.31 2.72 13.84
C GLN A 91 2.31 2.96 12.34
N ALA A 92 1.19 2.73 11.67
CA ALA A 92 1.01 3.16 10.29
C ALA A 92 -0.46 3.46 10.02
N VAL A 93 -0.73 4.48 9.20
CA VAL A 93 -2.06 4.69 8.62
C VAL A 93 -1.93 4.75 7.11
N MET A 94 -2.56 3.78 6.44
CA MET A 94 -2.59 3.68 4.99
C MET A 94 -3.98 4.07 4.51
N VAL A 95 -4.07 4.92 3.50
CA VAL A 95 -5.36 5.31 2.91
C VAL A 95 -5.33 5.07 1.42
N SER A 96 -6.23 4.23 0.90
CA SER A 96 -6.42 4.06 -0.54
C SER A 96 -7.60 4.88 -1.02
N CYS A 97 -7.37 5.75 -2.00
CA CYS A 97 -8.36 6.71 -2.48
C CYS A 97 -8.71 6.46 -3.94
N ASP A 98 -10.00 6.51 -4.27
CA ASP A 98 -10.50 6.43 -5.64
C ASP A 98 -10.29 7.75 -6.40
N LEU A 99 -9.02 8.06 -6.71
CA LEU A 99 -8.58 9.29 -7.38
C LEU A 99 -7.42 9.02 -8.36
N LEU A 100 -7.04 10.03 -9.16
CA LEU A 100 -5.95 9.91 -10.12
C LEU A 100 -4.58 9.83 -9.42
N PHE A 101 -4.28 10.77 -8.52
CA PHE A 101 -3.05 10.78 -7.73
C PHE A 101 -3.25 11.60 -6.46
N ILE A 102 -2.32 11.44 -5.52
CA ILE A 102 -2.25 12.29 -4.33
C ILE A 102 -1.15 13.33 -4.51
N GLN A 103 -1.46 14.58 -4.21
CA GLN A 103 -0.46 15.64 -4.15
C GLN A 103 0.13 15.76 -2.75
N ARG A 104 1.44 15.99 -2.69
CA ARG A 104 2.18 16.14 -1.43
C ARG A 104 1.55 17.18 -0.49
N SER A 105 1.10 18.30 -1.03
CA SER A 105 0.46 19.37 -0.27
C SER A 105 -0.83 18.89 0.42
N VAL A 106 -1.66 18.09 -0.25
CA VAL A 106 -2.89 17.51 0.32
C VAL A 106 -2.56 16.56 1.45
N GLN A 107 -1.58 15.67 1.26
CA GLN A 107 -1.12 14.78 2.32
C GLN A 107 -0.60 15.55 3.53
N GLN A 108 0.23 16.57 3.32
CA GLN A 108 0.77 17.39 4.41
C GLN A 108 -0.33 18.13 5.18
N ARG A 109 -1.33 18.69 4.48
CA ARG A 109 -2.49 19.33 5.12
C ARG A 109 -3.30 18.35 5.96
N LEU A 110 -3.50 17.13 5.46
CA LEU A 110 -4.18 16.07 6.22
C LEU A 110 -3.35 15.67 7.45
N GLN A 111 -2.05 15.42 7.30
CA GLN A 111 -1.15 15.06 8.41
C GLN A 111 -1.16 16.13 9.51
N GLN A 112 -1.18 17.42 9.14
CA GLN A 112 -1.29 18.53 10.09
C GLN A 112 -2.59 18.47 10.90
N LYS A 113 -3.74 18.26 10.25
CA LYS A 113 -5.04 18.11 10.93
C LYS A 113 -5.08 16.86 11.81
N VAL A 114 -4.56 15.74 11.32
CA VAL A 114 -4.49 14.48 12.07
C VAL A 114 -3.65 14.61 13.33
N LYS A 115 -2.50 15.32 13.27
CA LYS A 115 -1.66 15.59 14.45
C LYS A 115 -2.42 16.31 15.56
N ALA A 116 -3.36 17.19 15.22
CA ALA A 116 -4.17 17.90 16.20
C ALA A 116 -5.24 17.00 16.85
N GLU A 117 -5.84 16.09 16.08
CA GLU A 117 -6.93 15.21 16.53
C GLU A 117 -6.45 13.93 17.26
N LEU A 118 -5.24 13.46 16.93
CA LEU A 118 -4.66 12.20 17.39
C LEU A 118 -3.24 12.44 17.94
N PRO A 119 -3.11 12.98 19.17
CA PRO A 119 -1.80 13.27 19.76
C PRO A 119 -0.98 12.00 20.08
N ASP A 120 -1.64 10.83 20.16
CA ASP A 120 -1.04 9.51 20.36
C ASP A 120 -0.56 8.85 19.05
N PHE A 121 -0.75 9.51 17.91
CA PHE A 121 -0.35 9.03 16.60
C PHE A 121 0.74 9.92 15.98
N ASP A 122 1.83 9.30 15.52
CA ASP A 122 2.79 10.00 14.67
C ASP A 122 2.23 10.19 13.25
N SER A 123 1.62 11.35 13.00
CA SER A 123 1.06 11.74 11.70
C SER A 123 2.02 11.58 10.50
N ARG A 124 3.34 11.52 10.71
CA ARG A 124 4.31 11.26 9.63
C ARG A 124 4.22 9.83 9.08
N LYS A 125 3.66 8.90 9.86
CA LYS A 125 3.40 7.51 9.48
C LYS A 125 2.04 7.31 8.79
N LEU A 126 1.36 8.42 8.45
CA LEU A 126 0.20 8.42 7.57
C LEU A 126 0.60 8.70 6.13
N PHE A 127 0.15 7.86 5.21
CA PHE A 127 0.32 8.10 3.78
C PHE A 127 -0.93 7.74 2.98
N LEU A 128 -1.14 8.49 1.91
CA LEU A 128 -2.25 8.31 1.00
C LEU A 128 -1.74 7.68 -0.30
N ASN A 129 -2.48 6.72 -0.85
CA ASN A 129 -2.32 6.21 -2.20
C ASN A 129 -3.61 6.46 -3.00
N ALA A 130 -3.49 6.37 -4.32
CA ALA A 130 -4.59 6.55 -5.24
C ALA A 130 -4.69 5.36 -6.18
N THR A 131 -5.92 4.94 -6.53
CA THR A 131 -6.17 3.82 -7.46
C THR A 131 -5.86 4.18 -8.91
N HIS A 132 -5.57 5.45 -9.19
CA HIS A 132 -5.29 5.98 -10.52
C HIS A 132 -6.51 5.97 -11.45
N THR A 133 -7.71 6.18 -10.90
CA THR A 133 -8.91 6.38 -11.72
C THR A 133 -8.86 7.73 -12.46
N HIS A 134 -9.28 7.72 -13.72
CA HIS A 134 -9.37 8.90 -14.59
C HIS A 134 -10.73 9.60 -14.53
N ASP A 135 -11.66 9.10 -13.70
CA ASP A 135 -13.03 9.61 -13.57
C ASP A 135 -13.30 10.22 -12.19
N GLY A 136 -12.25 10.76 -11.55
CA GLY A 136 -12.33 11.53 -10.31
C GLY A 136 -11.87 13.00 -10.47
N PRO A 137 -12.13 13.84 -9.46
CA PRO A 137 -11.65 15.22 -9.38
C PRO A 137 -10.14 15.32 -9.10
N GLY A 138 -9.59 16.53 -9.30
CA GLY A 138 -8.26 16.91 -8.84
C GLY A 138 -8.29 17.70 -7.53
N PHE A 139 -7.12 18.11 -7.05
CA PHE A 139 -6.97 18.82 -5.77
C PHE A 139 -6.51 20.28 -5.86
N ILE A 140 -5.83 20.66 -6.95
CA ILE A 140 -5.28 22.01 -7.12
C ILE A 140 -5.70 22.54 -8.48
N ASP A 141 -6.27 23.75 -8.50
CA ASP A 141 -6.83 24.38 -9.70
C ASP A 141 -5.77 24.61 -10.80
N SER A 142 -4.53 24.91 -10.42
CA SER A 142 -3.41 25.16 -11.33
C SER A 142 -2.74 23.89 -11.87
N THR A 143 -3.13 22.71 -11.39
CA THR A 143 -2.58 21.43 -11.86
C THR A 143 -2.75 21.31 -13.37
N PHE A 144 -1.76 20.72 -14.05
CA PHE A 144 -1.76 20.60 -15.52
C PHE A 144 -1.89 21.95 -16.23
N LYS A 145 -1.23 22.99 -15.71
CA LYS A 145 -1.26 24.36 -16.27
C LYS A 145 -2.69 24.90 -16.39
N GLY A 146 -3.57 24.54 -15.46
CA GLY A 146 -4.97 24.97 -15.46
C GLY A 146 -5.85 24.30 -16.52
N LEU A 147 -5.42 23.20 -17.12
CA LEU A 147 -6.20 22.46 -18.13
C LEU A 147 -7.63 22.11 -17.64
N TYR A 148 -7.77 21.87 -16.33
CA TYR A 148 -9.03 21.50 -15.69
C TYR A 148 -9.69 22.69 -14.96
N ASP A 149 -9.33 23.93 -15.28
CA ASP A 149 -9.95 25.12 -14.69
C ASP A 149 -11.45 25.17 -14.99
N VAL A 150 -12.23 25.41 -13.95
CA VAL A 150 -13.70 25.50 -13.97
C VAL A 150 -14.20 26.88 -13.56
N SER A 151 -13.32 27.89 -13.47
CA SER A 151 -13.68 29.28 -13.15
C SER A 151 -14.79 29.85 -14.06
N LYS A 152 -14.87 29.38 -15.31
CA LYS A 152 -15.88 29.75 -16.31
C LYS A 152 -17.05 28.76 -16.41
N ASN A 153 -17.18 27.84 -15.47
CA ASN A 153 -18.21 26.80 -15.44
C ASN A 153 -19.06 26.94 -14.17
N PRO A 154 -20.13 27.76 -14.19
CA PRO A 154 -20.99 27.96 -13.02
C PRO A 154 -21.56 26.64 -12.47
N GLY A 155 -21.58 26.51 -11.15
CA GLY A 155 -22.08 25.31 -10.47
C GLY A 155 -21.12 24.11 -10.44
N VAL A 156 -19.96 24.20 -11.09
CA VAL A 156 -18.91 23.18 -11.02
C VAL A 156 -17.97 23.46 -9.85
N MET A 157 -17.75 22.46 -9.01
CA MET A 157 -16.85 22.53 -7.86
C MET A 157 -15.40 22.62 -8.33
N LYS A 158 -14.65 23.56 -7.74
CA LYS A 158 -13.21 23.74 -7.99
C LYS A 158 -12.40 22.60 -7.39
N ALA A 159 -11.21 22.35 -7.93
CA ALA A 159 -10.31 21.33 -7.41
C ALA A 159 -9.85 21.68 -5.98
N SER A 160 -9.60 22.96 -5.70
CA SER A 160 -9.29 23.46 -4.36
C SER A 160 -10.43 23.25 -3.36
N GLU A 161 -11.69 23.53 -3.75
CA GLU A 161 -12.89 23.26 -2.94
C GLU A 161 -13.03 21.76 -2.67
N TYR A 162 -12.79 20.92 -3.68
CA TYR A 162 -12.79 19.47 -3.50
C TYR A 162 -11.69 18.99 -2.53
N ALA A 163 -10.49 19.60 -2.57
CA ALA A 163 -9.42 19.23 -1.64
C ALA A 163 -9.81 19.45 -0.18
N ASP A 164 -10.52 20.53 0.12
CA ASP A 164 -10.99 20.82 1.47
C ASP A 164 -12.05 19.79 1.91
N PHE A 165 -13.03 19.51 1.04
CA PHE A 165 -14.02 18.47 1.25
C PHE A 165 -13.38 17.09 1.49
N PHE A 166 -12.44 16.70 0.64
CA PHE A 166 -11.72 15.43 0.74
C PHE A 166 -10.96 15.33 2.07
N ILE A 167 -10.20 16.36 2.45
CA ILE A 167 -9.42 16.36 3.68
C ILE A 167 -10.33 16.17 4.90
N ASP A 168 -11.47 16.87 4.95
CA ASP A 168 -12.39 16.78 6.08
C ASP A 168 -13.08 15.40 6.16
N ARG A 169 -13.38 14.78 5.02
CA ARG A 169 -13.93 13.41 4.96
C ARG A 169 -12.91 12.37 5.41
N VAL A 170 -11.69 12.44 4.86
CA VAL A 170 -10.63 11.47 5.16
C VAL A 170 -10.13 11.63 6.58
N LEU A 171 -10.03 12.85 7.12
CA LEU A 171 -9.67 13.08 8.53
C LEU A 171 -10.60 12.32 9.47
N LYS A 172 -11.92 12.39 9.26
CA LYS A 172 -12.91 11.68 10.08
C LYS A 172 -12.72 10.17 10.02
N ALA A 173 -12.49 9.61 8.82
CA ALA A 173 -12.23 8.18 8.66
C ALA A 173 -10.89 7.77 9.30
N VAL A 174 -9.84 8.59 9.21
CA VAL A 174 -8.56 8.34 9.89
C VAL A 174 -8.74 8.31 11.40
N VAL A 175 -9.43 9.31 11.97
CA VAL A 175 -9.71 9.35 13.41
C VAL A 175 -10.53 8.13 13.84
N GLN A 176 -11.55 7.77 13.06
CA GLN A 176 -12.36 6.58 13.33
C GLN A 176 -11.54 5.30 13.30
N ALA A 177 -10.82 5.04 12.20
CA ALA A 177 -10.00 3.84 12.05
C ALA A 177 -8.93 3.74 13.14
N TRP A 178 -8.30 4.86 13.49
CA TRP A 178 -7.36 4.93 14.60
C TRP A 178 -8.08 4.54 15.90
N ARG A 179 -9.09 5.30 16.34
CA ARG A 179 -9.73 5.05 17.65
C ARG A 179 -10.43 3.69 17.76
N SER A 180 -10.76 3.04 16.64
CA SER A 180 -11.41 1.72 16.63
C SER A 180 -10.43 0.54 16.51
N ARG A 181 -9.11 0.74 16.65
CA ARG A 181 -8.13 -0.35 16.56
C ARG A 181 -8.42 -1.45 17.58
N LYS A 182 -8.33 -2.71 17.15
CA LYS A 182 -8.48 -3.91 17.99
C LYS A 182 -7.37 -4.92 17.69
N PRO A 183 -6.99 -5.79 18.64
CA PRO A 183 -6.02 -6.84 18.39
C PRO A 183 -6.42 -7.74 17.22
N GLY A 184 -5.42 -8.18 16.45
CA GLY A 184 -5.60 -9.28 15.51
C GLY A 184 -4.32 -9.57 14.72
N ALA A 185 -4.46 -10.25 13.58
CA ALA A 185 -3.33 -10.78 12.82
C ALA A 185 -3.33 -10.30 11.37
N MET A 186 -2.15 -10.35 10.75
CA MET A 186 -1.95 -10.09 9.33
C MET A 186 -1.37 -11.34 8.67
N SER A 187 -1.91 -11.70 7.52
CA SER A 187 -1.32 -12.68 6.61
C SER A 187 -1.14 -12.05 5.25
N TRP A 188 -0.15 -12.49 4.49
CA TRP A 188 0.08 -12.06 3.13
C TRP A 188 0.03 -13.26 2.18
N ALA A 189 -0.27 -13.01 0.92
CA ALA A 189 -0.21 -13.99 -0.14
C ALA A 189 0.16 -13.28 -1.45
N MET A 190 0.69 -14.02 -2.41
CA MET A 190 0.98 -13.51 -3.74
C MET A 190 0.26 -14.37 -4.76
N GLY A 191 -0.44 -13.73 -5.68
CA GLY A 191 -1.13 -14.33 -6.81
C GLY A 191 -0.60 -13.79 -8.13
N HIS A 192 -1.17 -14.27 -9.22
CA HIS A 192 -0.82 -13.88 -10.58
C HIS A 192 -2.07 -13.62 -11.40
N ALA A 193 -2.15 -12.46 -12.04
CA ALA A 193 -3.24 -12.10 -12.93
C ALA A 193 -2.75 -11.22 -14.10
N MET A 194 -2.86 -11.74 -15.32
CA MET A 194 -2.55 -10.99 -16.54
C MET A 194 -3.73 -10.08 -16.92
N VAL A 195 -3.79 -8.87 -16.37
CA VAL A 195 -4.88 -7.91 -16.64
C VAL A 195 -4.40 -6.72 -17.49
N GLY A 196 -3.13 -6.33 -17.34
CA GLY A 196 -2.54 -5.20 -18.05
C GLY A 196 -1.53 -5.64 -19.11
N PHE A 197 -1.32 -4.78 -20.09
CA PHE A 197 -0.21 -4.86 -21.04
C PHE A 197 0.38 -3.47 -21.27
N ASN A 198 1.63 -3.39 -21.71
CA ASN A 198 2.23 -2.10 -22.02
C ASN A 198 1.53 -1.46 -23.23
N ARG A 199 1.13 -0.21 -23.09
CA ARG A 199 0.44 0.54 -24.15
C ARG A 199 1.38 1.10 -25.24
N ARG A 200 2.69 0.77 -25.23
CA ARG A 200 3.66 1.20 -26.24
C ARG A 200 3.88 0.11 -27.29
N VAL A 201 3.60 0.46 -28.53
CA VAL A 201 3.74 -0.39 -29.71
C VAL A 201 5.03 -0.02 -30.45
N GLN A 202 5.89 -1.00 -30.74
CA GLN A 202 7.10 -0.83 -31.52
C GLN A 202 6.86 -1.25 -32.97
N TYR A 203 7.35 -0.45 -33.92
CA TYR A 203 7.31 -0.75 -35.36
C TYR A 203 8.70 -1.09 -35.89
N PHE A 204 8.79 -1.95 -36.92
CA PHE A 204 10.05 -2.25 -37.61
C PHE A 204 10.64 -0.98 -38.24
N GLY A 205 11.88 -0.65 -37.86
CA GLY A 205 12.62 0.50 -38.39
C GLY A 205 12.00 1.86 -38.07
N GLY A 206 11.03 1.93 -37.15
CA GLY A 206 10.30 3.15 -36.81
C GLY A 206 10.30 3.45 -35.30
N PRO A 207 9.80 4.62 -34.90
CA PRO A 207 9.64 4.96 -33.50
C PRO A 207 8.48 4.17 -32.88
N SER A 208 8.51 4.02 -31.56
CA SER A 208 7.36 3.45 -30.82
C SER A 208 6.26 4.49 -30.61
N ALA A 209 5.01 4.03 -30.60
CA ALA A 209 3.85 4.86 -30.36
C ALA A 209 3.03 4.38 -29.16
N MET A 210 2.49 5.31 -28.38
CA MET A 210 1.48 4.99 -27.36
C MET A 210 0.14 4.74 -28.05
N TYR A 211 -0.52 3.63 -27.74
CA TYR A 211 -1.75 3.17 -28.42
C TYR A 211 -1.59 3.06 -29.95
N GLY A 212 -0.42 2.60 -30.40
CA GLY A 212 -0.18 2.37 -31.82
C GLY A 212 -1.10 1.29 -32.41
N ASP A 213 -1.34 1.38 -33.71
CA ASP A 213 -2.04 0.34 -34.48
C ASP A 213 -1.19 -0.96 -34.53
N THR A 214 -1.70 -2.02 -33.92
CA THR A 214 -1.10 -3.35 -33.92
C THR A 214 -1.47 -4.19 -35.16
N ALA A 215 -2.40 -3.72 -35.99
CA ALA A 215 -2.75 -4.36 -37.26
C ALA A 215 -1.83 -3.93 -38.42
N SER A 216 -1.01 -2.90 -38.21
CA SER A 216 -0.04 -2.43 -39.20
C SER A 216 0.94 -3.53 -39.61
N PRO A 217 1.28 -3.69 -40.91
CA PRO A 217 2.28 -4.66 -41.35
C PRO A 217 3.69 -4.33 -40.84
N LYS A 218 3.90 -3.12 -40.30
CA LYS A 218 5.15 -2.71 -39.65
C LYS A 218 5.16 -3.03 -38.17
N PHE A 219 4.08 -3.53 -37.57
CA PHE A 219 4.05 -3.92 -36.16
C PHE A 219 5.14 -4.94 -35.88
N SER A 220 5.94 -4.68 -34.84
CA SER A 220 6.98 -5.59 -34.39
C SER A 220 6.56 -6.31 -33.10
N HIS A 221 6.35 -5.56 -32.03
CA HIS A 221 5.96 -6.08 -30.72
C HIS A 221 5.42 -4.97 -29.81
N ILE A 222 4.82 -5.37 -28.69
CA ILE A 222 4.55 -4.49 -27.55
C ILE A 222 5.83 -4.36 -26.73
N GLU A 223 6.22 -3.13 -26.40
CA GLU A 223 7.44 -2.93 -25.62
C GLU A 223 7.33 -3.46 -24.20
N GLY A 224 8.45 -3.92 -23.64
CA GLY A 224 8.60 -4.19 -22.21
C GLY A 224 7.76 -5.34 -21.70
N HIS A 225 7.77 -5.50 -20.37
CA HIS A 225 7.03 -6.55 -19.67
C HIS A 225 5.75 -5.98 -19.06
N ALA A 226 4.75 -6.85 -18.84
CA ALA A 226 3.69 -6.59 -17.88
C ALA A 226 4.10 -7.21 -16.53
N ASP A 227 3.79 -6.57 -15.41
CA ASP A 227 3.91 -7.20 -14.09
C ASP A 227 2.57 -7.86 -13.75
N PRO A 228 2.53 -9.20 -13.69
CA PRO A 228 1.30 -9.92 -13.38
C PRO A 228 1.14 -10.24 -11.90
N SER A 229 2.13 -9.88 -11.08
CA SER A 229 2.12 -10.13 -9.64
C SER A 229 0.99 -9.33 -9.00
N ALA A 230 0.15 -10.02 -8.22
CA ALA A 230 -0.93 -9.38 -7.49
C ALA A 230 -0.85 -9.80 -6.01
N ASP A 231 -0.78 -8.83 -5.10
CA ASP A 231 -0.78 -9.08 -3.66
C ASP A 231 -2.18 -8.92 -3.05
N PRO A 232 -2.91 -10.02 -2.78
CA PRO A 232 -4.19 -10.00 -2.10
C PRO A 232 -4.13 -9.68 -0.60
N ALA A 233 -2.96 -9.42 0.03
CA ALA A 233 -2.91 -8.95 1.43
C ALA A 233 -3.76 -7.67 1.62
N SER A 234 -3.92 -6.88 0.55
CA SER A 234 -4.85 -5.75 0.47
C SER A 234 -6.34 -6.19 0.41
N ASN A 235 -6.67 -7.28 -0.27
CA ASN A 235 -8.04 -7.72 -0.53
C ASN A 235 -8.59 -8.72 0.49
N ARG A 236 -7.76 -9.56 1.11
CA ARG A 236 -8.19 -10.59 2.07
C ARG A 236 -8.51 -10.00 3.44
N ALA A 237 -7.78 -8.97 3.87
CA ALA A 237 -8.14 -8.20 5.06
C ALA A 237 -9.47 -7.43 4.90
N ILE A 238 -9.82 -7.03 3.67
CA ILE A 238 -11.13 -6.42 3.34
C ILE A 238 -12.27 -7.44 3.43
N ALA A 239 -12.04 -8.69 3.00
CA ALA A 239 -13.05 -9.75 3.07
C ALA A 239 -13.22 -10.32 4.50
N GLU A 240 -12.12 -10.57 5.21
CA GLU A 240 -12.14 -11.19 6.53
C GLU A 240 -12.52 -10.21 7.64
N SER A 241 -12.29 -8.90 7.50
CA SER A 241 -12.81 -7.90 8.47
C SER A 241 -14.33 -7.74 8.41
N ARG A 242 -14.93 -7.85 7.21
CA ARG A 242 -16.39 -7.93 7.03
C ARG A 242 -16.96 -9.23 7.62
N ALA A 243 -16.26 -10.36 7.41
CA ALA A 243 -16.65 -11.64 8.00
C ALA A 243 -16.49 -11.67 9.53
N ALA A 244 -15.41 -11.12 10.08
CA ALA A 244 -15.16 -11.06 11.52
C ALA A 244 -16.16 -10.14 12.25
N ALA A 245 -16.55 -9.02 11.64
CA ALA A 245 -17.61 -8.15 12.15
C ALA A 245 -18.99 -8.83 12.13
N ALA A 246 -19.30 -9.59 11.08
CA ALA A 246 -20.54 -10.37 10.97
C ALA A 246 -20.58 -11.52 11.99
N THR A 247 -19.48 -12.26 12.16
CA THR A 247 -19.38 -13.37 13.11
C THR A 247 -19.45 -12.89 14.56
N GLN A 248 -18.83 -11.75 14.90
CA GLN A 248 -18.98 -11.15 16.23
C GLN A 248 -20.41 -10.65 16.50
N HIS A 249 -21.15 -10.19 15.49
CA HIS A 249 -22.55 -9.79 15.65
C HIS A 249 -23.49 -10.99 15.87
N LEU A 250 -23.27 -12.10 15.16
CA LEU A 250 -24.04 -13.34 15.31
C LEU A 250 -23.79 -14.03 16.66
N VAL A 251 -22.54 -14.06 17.12
CA VAL A 251 -22.17 -14.62 18.43
C VAL A 251 -22.72 -13.78 19.58
N ARG A 252 -22.79 -12.46 19.43
CA ARG A 252 -23.32 -11.55 20.47
C ARG A 252 -24.84 -11.53 20.55
N ASN A 253 -25.53 -11.93 19.48
CA ASN A 253 -27.00 -11.98 19.40
C ASN A 253 -27.59 -13.39 19.47
N GLY A 254 -26.77 -14.43 19.75
CA GLY A 254 -27.26 -15.78 20.01
C GLY A 254 -27.88 -16.51 18.80
N VAL A 255 -27.64 -16.06 17.58
CA VAL A 255 -28.15 -16.74 16.38
C VAL A 255 -27.13 -17.81 15.95
N ALA A 256 -27.35 -19.05 16.38
CA ALA A 256 -26.60 -20.19 15.89
C ALA A 256 -26.95 -20.44 14.40
N PRO A 257 -25.98 -20.73 13.53
CA PRO A 257 -26.28 -21.13 12.16
C PRO A 257 -27.00 -22.48 12.16
N ALA A 258 -28.19 -22.52 11.55
CA ALA A 258 -28.87 -23.77 11.24
C ALA A 258 -27.97 -24.63 10.34
N ARG A 259 -27.91 -25.93 10.64
CA ARG A 259 -27.15 -26.93 9.88
C ARG A 259 -27.66 -27.10 8.46
#